data_AF-S4NV35-F1
#
_entry.id   AF-S4NV35-F1
#
_cell.length_a   1.000
_cell.length_b   1.000
_cell.length_c   1.000
_cell.angle_alpha   90.00
_cell.angle_beta   90.00
_cell.angle_gamma   90.00
#
_symmetry.space_group_name_H-M   'P 1'
#
loop_
_entity.id
_entity.type
_entity.pdbx_description
1 polymer ?
#
loop_
_entity_poly.entity_id
_entity_poly.type
_entity_poly.pdbx_seq_one_letter_code
_entity_poly.pdbx_strand_id
1 'polypeptide(L)'
;RFKVRSDFGFVTLDLIDVYERDSGIYTCKAWNKRGEAFTSSTVYCSSKENLIERTQHPKGKEGLEKIQDLEESLRREPGQKP
;
A
#
# COMPACT_ATOMS: atom_id res chain seq x y z
N ARG A 1 14.17 3.97 3.94
CA ARG A 1 15.42 4.69 3.59
C ARG A 1 16.40 3.80 2.82
N PHE A 2 17.06 4.34 1.78
CA PHE A 2 18.09 3.65 0.98
C PHE A 2 19.40 3.45 1.76
N LYS A 3 20.01 2.27 1.66
CA LYS A 3 21.32 1.96 2.24
C LYS A 3 22.22 1.32 1.20
N VAL A 4 23.41 1.90 1.00
CA VAL A 4 24.42 1.34 0.09
C VAL A 4 25.53 0.69 0.92
N ARG A 5 25.94 -0.52 0.55
CA ARG A 5 27.11 -1.20 1.11
C ARG A 5 28.11 -1.46 0.00
N SER A 6 29.38 -1.20 0.30
CA SER A 6 30.50 -1.57 -0.56
C SER A 6 31.49 -2.37 0.29
N ASP A 7 31.67 -3.63 -0.06
CA ASP A 7 32.68 -4.51 0.50
C ASP A 7 33.56 -5.03 -0.65
N PHE A 8 34.80 -5.42 -0.38
CA PHE A 8 35.80 -5.67 -1.41
C PHE A 8 35.36 -6.80 -2.38
N GLY A 9 34.77 -6.41 -3.52
CA GLY A 9 34.22 -7.31 -4.54
C GLY A 9 32.69 -7.38 -4.60
N PHE A 10 31.96 -6.70 -3.71
CA PHE A 10 30.50 -6.76 -3.65
C PHE A 10 29.87 -5.42 -3.23
N VAL A 11 28.95 -4.90 -4.04
CA VAL A 11 28.22 -3.65 -3.77
C VAL A 11 26.72 -3.95 -3.75
N THR A 12 26.01 -3.50 -2.70
CA THR A 12 24.55 -3.66 -2.59
C THR A 12 23.86 -2.33 -2.38
N LEU A 13 22.62 -2.26 -2.88
CA LEU A 13 21.65 -1.22 -2.57
C LEU A 13 20.46 -1.88 -1.88
N ASP A 14 20.26 -1.57 -0.60
CA ASP A 14 19.13 -2.02 0.21
C ASP A 14 18.05 -0.93 0.24
N LEU A 15 16.83 -1.31 -0.10
CA LEU A 15 15.63 -0.46 -0.12
C LEU A 15 14.78 -0.78 1.12
N ILE A 16 14.97 -0.04 2.22
CA ILE A 16 14.19 -0.21 3.46
C ILE A 16 12.98 0.73 3.40
N ASP A 17 11.80 0.34 3.91
CA ASP A 17 10.59 1.18 3.96
C ASP A 17 10.32 1.96 2.65
N VAL A 18 9.90 1.24 1.61
CA VAL A 18 9.64 1.79 0.27
C VAL A 18 8.22 2.31 0.13
N TYR A 19 8.09 3.41 -0.62
CA TYR A 19 6.83 4.06 -0.98
C TYR A 19 6.67 4.10 -2.50
N GLU A 20 5.48 4.44 -3.00
CA GLU A 20 5.22 4.51 -4.45
C GLU A 20 6.18 5.43 -5.20
N ARG A 21 6.58 6.54 -4.57
CA ARG A 21 7.57 7.50 -5.09
C ARG A 21 8.97 6.91 -5.30
N ASP A 22 9.26 5.76 -4.72
CA ASP A 22 10.52 5.05 -4.87
C ASP A 22 10.48 4.07 -6.06
N SER A 23 9.34 3.96 -6.76
CA SER A 23 9.26 3.21 -8.02
C SER A 23 10.10 3.87 -9.10
N GLY A 24 10.77 3.06 -9.91
CA GLY A 24 11.59 3.59 -10.99
C GLY A 24 12.59 2.58 -11.54
N ILE A 25 13.47 3.06 -12.40
CA ILE A 25 14.56 2.26 -12.97
C ILE A 25 15.80 2.47 -12.11
N TYR A 26 16.27 1.38 -11.50
CA TYR A 26 17.49 1.34 -10.72
C TYR A 26 18.61 0.81 -11.59
N THR A 27 19.67 1.61 -11.75
CA THR A 27 20.84 1.25 -12.57
C THR A 27 22.08 1.09 -11.68
N CYS A 28 22.66 -0.10 -11.68
CA CYS A 28 23.99 -0.33 -11.15
C CYS A 28 25.03 0.01 -12.23
N LYS A 29 26.04 0.81 -11.86
CA LYS A 29 27.17 1.17 -12.73
C LYS A 29 28.48 0.78 -12.05
N ALA A 30 29.29 -0.03 -12.72
CA ALA A 30 30.66 -0.34 -12.32
C ALA A 30 31.64 0.21 -13.36
N TRP A 31 32.76 0.78 -12.93
CA TRP A 31 33.76 1.36 -13.82
C TRP A 31 35.18 1.01 -13.37
N ASN A 32 36.09 0.86 -14.33
CA ASN A 32 37.52 0.66 -14.12
C ASN A 32 38.32 1.26 -15.30
N LYS A 33 39.66 1.09 -15.29
CA LYS A 33 40.54 1.63 -16.35
C LYS A 33 40.28 1.06 -17.75
N ARG A 34 39.58 -0.07 -17.87
CA ARG A 34 39.28 -0.74 -19.14
C ARG A 34 37.88 -0.40 -19.67
N GLY A 35 37.04 0.25 -18.88
CA GLY A 35 35.70 0.66 -19.30
C GLY A 35 34.68 0.62 -18.17
N GLU A 36 33.42 0.50 -18.56
CA GLU A 36 32.26 0.53 -17.67
C GLU A 36 31.28 -0.59 -18.02
N ALA A 37 30.55 -1.06 -17.01
CA ALA A 37 29.48 -2.03 -17.13
C ALA A 37 28.25 -1.50 -16.39
N PHE A 38 27.07 -1.79 -16.92
CA PHE A 38 25.80 -1.32 -16.37
C PHE A 38 24.77 -2.45 -16.32
N THR A 39 23.88 -2.39 -15.35
CA THR A 39 22.71 -3.26 -15.30
C THR A 39 21.56 -2.49 -14.69
N SER A 40 20.41 -2.51 -15.36
CA SER A 40 19.21 -1.80 -14.90
C SER A 40 18.10 -2.77 -14.55
N SER A 41 17.25 -2.39 -13.60
CA SER A 41 16.06 -3.12 -13.23
C SER A 41 14.94 -2.16 -12.85
N THR A 42 13.72 -2.44 -13.30
CA THR A 42 12.54 -1.64 -12.96
C THR A 42 11.94 -2.17 -11.68
N VAL A 43 11.77 -1.29 -10.69
CA VAL A 43 11.16 -1.59 -9.40
C VAL A 43 9.81 -0.87 -9.34
N TYR A 44 8.77 -1.61 -9.01
CA TYR A 44 7.42 -1.09 -8.76
C TYR A 44 7.08 -1.25 -7.29
N CYS A 45 6.76 -0.14 -6.64
CA CYS A 45 6.31 -0.09 -5.26
C CYS A 45 4.83 0.31 -5.26
N SER A 46 3.98 -0.51 -4.66
CA SER A 46 2.55 -0.20 -4.49
C SER A 46 2.27 0.08 -3.03
N SER A 47 1.51 1.14 -2.76
CA SER A 47 0.95 1.32 -1.42
C SER A 47 -0.13 0.26 -1.19
N LYS A 48 -0.18 -0.27 0.03
CA LYS A 48 -1.41 -0.92 0.50
C LYS A 48 -2.34 0.19 0.95
N GLU A 49 -3.60 0.17 0.49
CA GLU A 49 -4.63 0.99 1.10
C GLU A 49 -4.70 0.63 2.59
N ASN A 50 -4.21 1.54 3.45
CA ASN A 50 -4.18 1.33 4.90
C ASN A 50 -5.58 1.45 5.53
N LEU A 51 -6.57 1.91 4.76
CA LEU A 51 -7.93 2.13 5.23
C LEU A 51 -8.89 1.26 4.44
N ILE A 52 -9.48 0.28 5.12
CA ILE A 52 -10.59 -0.47 4.56
C ILE A 52 -11.82 0.42 4.66
N GLU A 53 -12.12 1.19 3.62
CA GLU A 53 -13.29 2.09 3.57
C GLU A 53 -14.62 1.33 3.46
N ARG A 54 -14.54 0.05 3.05
CA ARG A 54 -15.71 -0.83 2.94
C ARG A 54 -16.10 -1.42 4.29
N THR A 55 -17.41 -1.57 4.50
CA THR A 55 -17.95 -2.24 5.69
C THR A 55 -17.34 -3.63 5.90
N GLN A 56 -16.96 -3.93 7.15
CA GLN A 56 -16.49 -5.24 7.60
C GLN A 56 -17.62 -6.09 8.19
N HIS A 57 -18.87 -5.65 8.06
CA HIS A 57 -20.01 -6.43 8.51
C HIS A 57 -20.12 -7.72 7.68
N PRO A 58 -20.40 -8.90 8.28
CA PRO A 58 -20.42 -10.18 7.57
C PRO A 58 -21.44 -10.23 6.42
N LYS A 59 -22.52 -9.46 6.54
CA LYS A 59 -23.56 -9.30 5.50
C LYS A 59 -23.38 -8.04 4.64
N GLY A 60 -22.19 -7.42 4.70
CA GLY A 60 -21.88 -6.19 3.98
C GLY A 60 -22.88 -5.07 4.26
N LYS A 61 -23.18 -4.30 3.22
CA LYS A 61 -24.06 -3.13 3.27
C LYS A 61 -25.51 -3.50 3.63
N GLU A 62 -26.00 -4.63 3.12
CA GLU A 62 -27.36 -5.13 3.39
C GLU A 62 -27.58 -5.39 4.89
N GLY A 63 -26.56 -5.89 5.59
CA GLY A 63 -26.62 -6.09 7.03
C GLY A 63 -26.72 -4.78 7.81
N LEU A 64 -26.00 -3.75 7.38
CA LEU A 64 -26.08 -2.41 7.99
C LEU A 64 -27.42 -1.75 7.73
N GLU A 65 -27.94 -1.82 6.51
CA GLU A 65 -29.26 -1.26 6.15
C GLU A 65 -30.35 -1.86 7.05
N LYS A 66 -30.34 -3.19 7.25
CA LYS A 66 -31.31 -3.84 8.15
C LYS A 66 -31.21 -3.39 9.60
N ILE A 67 -30.00 -3.15 10.11
CA ILE A 67 -29.80 -2.66 11.48
C ILE A 67 -30.32 -1.21 11.57
N GLN A 68 -30.03 -0.38 10.58
CA GLN A 68 -30.47 1.01 10.53
C GLN A 68 -32.00 1.13 10.47
N ASP A 69 -32.65 0.34 9.62
CA ASP A 69 -34.11 0.27 9.54
C ASP A 69 -34.74 -0.15 10.88
N LEU A 70 -34.12 -1.13 11.54
CA LEU A 70 -34.58 -1.62 12.84
C LEU A 70 -34.42 -0.54 13.93
N GLU A 71 -33.27 0.12 14.00
CA GLU A 71 -33.02 1.23 14.92
C GLU A 71 -33.97 2.40 14.71
N GLU A 72 -34.28 2.74 13.45
CA GLU A 72 -35.25 3.79 13.11
C GLU A 72 -36.66 3.39 13.54
N SER A 73 -37.06 2.14 13.30
CA SER A 73 -38.38 1.64 13.70
C SER A 73 -38.57 1.60 15.23
N LEU A 74 -37.49 1.34 15.98
CA LEU A 74 -37.49 1.34 17.45
C LEU A 74 -37.47 2.77 18.04
N ARG A 75 -36.88 3.73 17.33
CA ARG A 75 -36.91 5.15 17.72
C ARG A 75 -38.27 5.80 17.47
N ARG A 76 -39.03 5.31 16.50
CA ARG A 76 -40.43 5.71 16.35
C ARG A 76 -41.22 5.04 17.46
N GLU A 77 -41.54 5.80 18.51
CA GLU A 77 -42.48 5.33 19.53
C GLU A 77 -43.78 4.86 18.84
N PRO A 78 -44.42 3.77 19.32
CA PRO A 78 -45.67 3.28 18.76
C PRO A 78 -46.77 4.33 18.98
N GLY A 79 -46.91 5.29 18.06
CA GLY A 79 -47.90 6.36 18.19
C GLY A 79 -47.82 7.51 17.19
N GLN A 80 -46.67 7.78 16.55
CA GLN A 80 -46.60 8.90 15.60
C GLN A 80 -47.13 8.49 14.22
N LYS A 81 -48.41 8.81 13.96
CA LYS A 81 -49.08 8.73 12.64
C LYS A 81 -48.54 9.80 11.66
N PRO A 82 -48.73 9.59 10.34
CA PRO A 82 -47.73 9.79 9.29
C PRO A 82 -47.33 11.22 9.00
#